data_AF-A0A7W0MZ26-F1
#
_entry.id   AF-A0A7W0MZ26-F1
#
_cell.length_a   1.000
_cell.length_b   1.000
_cell.length_c   1.000
_cell.angle_alpha   90.00
_cell.angle_beta   90.00
_cell.angle_gamma   90.00
#
_symmetry.space_group_name_H-M   'P 1'
#
loop_
_entity.id
_entity.type
_entity.pdbx_description
1 polymer ?
#
loop_
_entity_poly.entity_id
_entity_poly.type
_entity_poly.pdbx_seq_one_letter_code
_entity_poly.pdbx_strand_id
1 'polypeptide(L)'
;MYPDTRAPDELLVAGPVDRIGREDAQGLDYRPAAFGERFGPLWATYWFRVRGTVPEQWAGRRVDLLWDSGSEATLWLDGVPAQGMNRHHHDAVLAERAGAGAALPFEVELACNGLFGRTEAPVELHRCELAVFDPQAWRLLHDFETLRALEVVEGVDTSFAGVLRSELERFCDIWPGEGANELLRGLLEHRNGTHSHEVAAIGHAHLDTAWLWPLAESHRKAVRTFTTQLRYLEEYPEYRFACSQAVHYAWIKEQRPELWGRIREQVEAGRFVPVGGSWVEPDCNLPSG
;
A
#
# COMPACT_ATOMS: atom_id res chain seq x y z
N MET A 1 -14.76 -5.91 4.61
CA MET A 1 -13.53 -5.24 5.09
C MET A 1 -13.81 -3.88 5.70
N TYR A 2 -14.65 -3.04 5.07
CA TYR A 2 -15.01 -1.71 5.61
C TYR A 2 -16.53 -1.63 5.84
N PRO A 3 -17.04 -1.96 7.04
CA PRO A 3 -18.48 -2.01 7.30
C PRO A 3 -19.15 -0.63 7.44
N ASP A 4 -18.39 0.43 7.67
CA ASP A 4 -18.89 1.81 7.78
C ASP A 4 -17.86 2.77 7.18
N THR A 5 -18.34 3.77 6.44
CA THR A 5 -17.52 4.81 5.82
C THR A 5 -18.14 6.19 6.01
N ARG A 6 -17.30 7.22 5.97
CA ARG A 6 -17.70 8.62 6.10
C ARG A 6 -16.92 9.48 5.12
N ALA A 7 -17.63 10.37 4.44
CA ALA A 7 -16.99 11.46 3.73
C ALA A 7 -16.21 12.34 4.71
N PRO A 8 -15.09 12.95 4.27
CA PRO A 8 -14.38 13.93 5.09
C PRO A 8 -15.25 15.16 5.36
N ASP A 9 -14.98 15.85 6.46
CA ASP A 9 -15.64 17.12 6.79
C ASP A 9 -15.17 18.24 5.86
N GLU A 10 -13.93 18.15 5.40
CA GLU A 10 -13.30 19.12 4.51
C GLU A 10 -12.38 18.40 3.53
N LEU A 11 -12.50 18.76 2.25
CA LEU A 11 -11.68 18.26 1.16
C LEU A 11 -11.28 19.43 0.26
N LEU A 12 -10.02 19.84 0.39
CA LEU A 12 -9.46 20.94 -0.38
C LEU A 12 -8.39 20.42 -1.33
N VAL A 13 -8.20 21.10 -2.46
CA VAL A 13 -7.17 20.82 -3.45
C VAL A 13 -6.48 22.11 -3.89
N ALA A 14 -5.17 22.02 -4.13
CA ALA A 14 -4.36 23.05 -4.75
C ALA A 14 -3.51 22.47 -5.89
N GLY A 15 -3.23 23.30 -6.89
CA GLY A 15 -2.50 22.93 -8.10
C GLY A 15 -3.22 23.37 -9.38
N PRO A 16 -2.71 22.99 -10.57
CA PRO A 16 -1.54 22.13 -10.75
C PRO A 16 -0.23 22.83 -10.35
N VAL A 17 0.70 22.04 -9.83
CA VAL A 17 2.10 22.44 -9.60
C VAL A 17 3.04 21.41 -10.21
N ASP A 18 4.32 21.76 -10.31
CA ASP A 18 5.38 20.78 -10.54
C ASP A 18 5.61 19.92 -9.28
N ARG A 19 6.71 19.16 -9.24
CA ARG A 19 7.07 18.24 -8.15
C ARG A 19 7.69 18.98 -6.95
N ILE A 20 6.96 19.95 -6.40
CA ILE A 20 7.39 20.73 -5.23
C ILE A 20 7.34 19.87 -3.96
N GLY A 21 8.14 20.24 -2.96
CA GLY A 21 8.11 19.60 -1.65
C GLY A 21 6.86 19.95 -0.85
N ARG A 22 6.59 19.17 0.20
CA ARG A 22 5.43 19.38 1.10
C ARG A 22 5.43 20.75 1.77
N GLU A 23 6.62 21.28 2.10
CA GLU A 23 6.77 22.61 2.72
C GLU A 23 6.27 23.73 1.79
N ASP A 24 6.71 23.72 0.53
CA ASP A 24 6.23 24.68 -0.48
C ASP A 24 4.73 24.53 -0.73
N ALA A 25 4.25 23.28 -0.72
CA ALA A 25 2.83 22.98 -0.88
C ALA A 25 1.95 23.59 0.23
N GLN A 26 2.53 23.97 1.39
CA GLN A 26 1.78 24.59 2.46
C GLN A 26 1.28 25.99 2.12
N GLY A 27 2.01 26.70 1.25
CA GLY A 27 1.71 28.07 0.85
C GLY A 27 0.83 28.20 -0.39
N LEU A 28 0.33 27.10 -0.94
CA LEU A 28 -0.56 27.13 -2.10
C LEU A 28 -1.96 27.65 -1.75
N ASP A 29 -2.66 28.17 -2.75
CA ASP A 29 -4.05 28.56 -2.64
C ASP A 29 -4.98 27.35 -2.80
N TYR A 30 -5.49 26.86 -1.67
CA TYR A 30 -6.40 25.72 -1.62
C TYR A 30 -7.85 26.14 -1.85
N ARG A 31 -8.57 25.35 -2.65
CA ARG A 31 -10.01 25.49 -2.88
C ARG A 31 -10.74 24.17 -2.60
N PRO A 32 -12.06 24.17 -2.40
CA PRO A 32 -12.84 22.94 -2.35
C PRO A 32 -12.62 22.08 -3.60
N ALA A 33 -12.43 20.77 -3.40
CA ALA A 33 -12.37 19.78 -4.47
C ALA A 33 -13.75 19.12 -4.66
N ALA A 34 -14.02 18.63 -5.87
CA ALA A 34 -15.24 17.88 -6.16
C ALA A 34 -14.96 16.44 -6.60
N PHE A 35 -15.87 15.52 -6.29
CA PHE A 35 -15.83 14.17 -6.86
C PHE A 35 -16.13 14.21 -8.36
N GLY A 36 -15.39 13.42 -9.15
CA GLY A 36 -15.40 13.45 -10.61
C GLY A 36 -14.63 14.63 -11.22
N GLU A 37 -13.99 15.47 -10.40
CA GLU A 37 -13.11 16.53 -10.90
C GLU A 37 -11.89 15.90 -11.59
N ARG A 38 -11.54 16.44 -12.77
CA ARG A 38 -10.42 15.98 -13.60
C ARG A 38 -9.15 16.75 -13.28
N PHE A 39 -8.05 16.03 -13.11
CA PHE A 39 -6.72 16.55 -12.83
C PHE A 39 -5.76 16.27 -13.99
N GLY A 40 -4.85 17.19 -14.25
CA GLY A 40 -3.86 17.06 -15.32
C GLY A 40 -3.06 18.34 -15.53
N PRO A 41 -2.21 18.40 -16.56
CA PRO A 41 -1.89 17.34 -17.51
C PRO A 41 -1.05 16.21 -16.89
N LEU A 42 -0.61 15.23 -17.72
CA LEU A 42 0.37 14.23 -17.32
C LEU A 42 1.56 14.90 -16.61
N TRP A 43 1.99 14.30 -15.49
CA TRP A 43 3.05 14.79 -14.59
C TRP A 43 2.70 15.98 -13.70
N ALA A 44 1.53 16.61 -13.87
CA ALA A 44 1.06 17.61 -12.92
C ALA A 44 0.92 16.98 -11.53
N THR A 45 1.19 17.78 -10.49
CA THR A 45 0.98 17.39 -9.10
C THR A 45 -0.11 18.26 -8.50
N TYR A 46 -0.95 17.64 -7.69
CA TYR A 46 -1.97 18.32 -6.90
C TYR A 46 -1.81 17.90 -5.44
N TRP A 47 -2.01 18.86 -4.55
CA TRP A 47 -2.00 18.61 -3.11
C TRP A 47 -3.40 18.73 -2.58
N PHE A 48 -3.82 17.72 -1.83
CA PHE A 48 -5.09 17.71 -1.12
C PHE A 48 -4.85 17.90 0.36
N ARG A 49 -5.68 18.74 0.99
CA ARG A 49 -5.79 18.84 2.44
C ARG A 49 -7.16 18.32 2.84
N VAL A 50 -7.16 17.35 3.72
CA VAL A 50 -8.38 16.64 4.11
C VAL A 50 -8.47 16.64 5.63
N ARG A 51 -9.67 16.88 6.14
CA ARG A 51 -9.99 16.71 7.56
C ARG A 51 -11.26 15.90 7.67
N GLY A 52 -11.20 14.81 8.43
CA GLY A 52 -12.39 14.06 8.82
C GLY A 52 -12.46 13.90 10.33
N THR A 53 -13.67 13.77 10.85
CA THR A 53 -13.93 13.50 12.26
C THR A 53 -14.28 12.04 12.43
N VAL A 54 -13.60 11.37 13.36
CA VAL A 54 -13.88 9.98 13.72
C VAL A 54 -15.20 9.93 14.49
N PRO A 55 -16.23 9.23 13.98
CA PRO A 55 -17.46 9.01 14.72
C PRO A 55 -17.21 8.30 16.06
N GLU A 56 -17.98 8.64 17.09
CA GLU A 56 -17.89 8.06 18.43
C GLU A 56 -17.88 6.52 18.42
N GLN A 57 -18.68 5.90 17.56
CA GLN A 57 -18.77 4.44 17.45
C GLN A 57 -17.53 3.76 16.86
N TRP A 58 -16.58 4.52 16.30
CA TRP A 58 -15.30 4.00 15.80
C TRP A 58 -14.16 4.10 16.83
N ALA A 59 -14.45 4.56 18.05
CA ALA A 59 -13.45 4.70 19.11
C ALA A 59 -12.67 3.38 19.34
N GLY A 60 -11.33 3.49 19.37
CA GLY A 60 -10.42 2.37 19.56
C GLY A 60 -10.25 1.44 18.36
N ARG A 61 -10.91 1.71 17.23
CA ARG A 61 -10.80 0.94 15.99
C ARG A 61 -9.74 1.53 15.07
N ARG A 62 -9.21 0.72 14.16
CA ARG A 62 -8.40 1.19 13.03
C ARG A 62 -9.28 1.93 12.02
N VAL A 63 -8.81 3.07 11.55
CA VAL A 63 -9.46 3.90 10.53
C VAL A 63 -8.50 4.07 9.36
N ASP A 64 -8.99 3.76 8.17
CA ASP A 64 -8.25 3.86 6.92
C ASP A 64 -8.87 4.95 6.03
N LEU A 65 -8.04 5.54 5.17
CA LEU A 65 -8.44 6.35 4.04
C LEU A 65 -8.74 5.42 2.87
N LEU A 66 -9.91 5.58 2.26
CA LEU A 66 -10.23 5.00 0.96
C LEU A 66 -10.11 6.09 -0.11
N TRP A 67 -9.11 5.95 -0.97
CA TRP A 67 -8.73 6.91 -1.99
C TRP A 67 -8.77 6.27 -3.38
N ASP A 68 -9.51 6.89 -4.30
CA ASP A 68 -9.50 6.51 -5.70
C ASP A 68 -9.41 7.75 -6.58
N SER A 69 -8.24 7.91 -7.20
CA SER A 69 -7.97 8.95 -8.20
C SER A 69 -7.60 8.37 -9.57
N GLY A 70 -7.60 7.05 -9.73
CA GLY A 70 -7.05 6.37 -10.91
C GLY A 70 -5.55 6.59 -11.16
N SER A 71 -4.82 7.17 -10.20
CA SER A 71 -3.44 7.64 -10.36
C SER A 71 -2.58 7.29 -9.15
N GLU A 72 -1.28 7.55 -9.23
CA GLU A 72 -0.42 7.40 -8.06
C GLU A 72 -0.60 8.58 -7.08
N ALA A 73 -0.62 8.26 -5.79
CA ALA A 73 -0.75 9.23 -4.72
C ALA A 73 0.12 8.84 -3.52
N THR A 74 0.47 9.82 -2.70
CA THR A 74 1.16 9.59 -1.41
C THR A 74 0.33 10.19 -0.29
N LEU A 75 -0.02 9.38 0.70
CA LEU A 75 -0.61 9.83 1.96
C LEU A 75 0.50 10.44 2.83
N TRP A 76 0.23 11.62 3.37
CA TRP A 76 1.08 12.30 4.34
C TRP A 76 0.32 12.49 5.65
N LEU A 77 0.94 12.05 6.75
CA LEU A 77 0.44 12.20 8.12
C LEU A 77 1.48 12.99 8.90
N ASP A 78 1.06 14.01 9.64
CA ASP A 78 1.94 14.85 10.46
C ASP A 78 3.20 15.35 9.72
N GLY A 79 3.05 15.66 8.42
CA GLY A 79 4.13 16.16 7.57
C GLY A 79 5.13 15.11 7.07
N VAL A 80 4.92 13.82 7.37
CA VAL A 80 5.73 12.71 6.85
C VAL A 80 4.91 11.82 5.91
N PRO A 81 5.50 11.25 4.84
CA PRO A 81 4.83 10.29 4.00
C PRO A 81 4.56 9.05 4.85
N ALA A 82 3.35 8.51 4.74
CA ALA A 82 2.90 7.36 5.49
C ALA A 82 2.67 6.13 4.59
N GLN A 83 2.20 6.34 3.35
CA GLN A 83 1.91 5.26 2.41
C GLN A 83 1.78 5.75 0.97
N GLY A 84 2.21 4.94 0.00
CA GLY A 84 1.87 5.11 -1.41
C GLY A 84 0.54 4.43 -1.76
N MET A 85 -0.30 5.12 -2.50
CA MET A 85 -1.58 4.62 -3.03
C MET A 85 -1.58 4.64 -4.56
N ASN A 86 -2.34 3.75 -5.17
CA ASN A 86 -2.53 3.66 -6.61
C ASN A 86 -3.79 2.83 -6.94
N ARG A 87 -4.06 2.59 -8.23
CA ARG A 87 -5.21 1.80 -8.71
C ARG A 87 -5.32 0.33 -8.24
N HIS A 88 -4.31 -0.18 -7.55
CA HIS A 88 -4.31 -1.52 -6.97
C HIS A 88 -4.27 -1.46 -5.43
N HIS A 89 -3.88 -0.31 -4.86
CA HIS A 89 -3.82 -0.04 -3.43
C HIS A 89 -4.56 1.26 -3.14
N HIS A 90 -5.88 1.13 -2.95
CA HIS A 90 -6.79 2.26 -2.75
C HIS A 90 -7.00 2.63 -1.29
N ASP A 91 -6.47 1.85 -0.36
CA ASP A 91 -6.60 2.09 1.07
C ASP A 91 -5.27 2.44 1.72
N ALA A 92 -5.30 3.31 2.72
CA ALA A 92 -4.13 3.64 3.54
C ALA A 92 -4.50 3.90 5.00
N VAL A 93 -3.65 3.48 5.93
CA VAL A 93 -3.93 3.64 7.37
C VAL A 93 -3.84 5.10 7.77
N LEU A 94 -4.92 5.65 8.34
CA LEU A 94 -4.92 6.98 8.98
C LEU A 94 -4.61 6.88 10.47
N ALA A 95 -5.19 5.88 11.15
CA ALA A 95 -4.95 5.64 12.57
C ALA A 95 -5.17 4.16 12.91
N GLU A 96 -4.19 3.53 13.56
CA GLU A 96 -4.33 2.15 14.07
C GLU A 96 -5.39 2.05 15.18
N ARG A 97 -5.52 3.11 15.98
CA ARG A 97 -6.52 3.22 17.05
C ARG A 97 -7.03 4.66 17.11
N ALA A 98 -8.21 4.88 16.59
CA ALA A 98 -8.80 6.20 16.53
C ALA A 98 -9.42 6.63 17.87
N GLY A 99 -9.26 7.90 18.22
CA GLY A 99 -9.97 8.51 19.36
C GLY A 99 -11.41 8.84 18.99
N ALA A 100 -12.32 8.74 19.96
CA ALA A 100 -13.71 9.12 19.77
C ALA A 100 -13.82 10.64 19.50
N GLY A 101 -14.50 11.04 18.42
CA GLY A 101 -14.62 12.45 18.03
C GLY A 101 -13.30 13.10 17.58
N ALA A 102 -12.23 12.32 17.40
CA ALA A 102 -10.93 12.86 17.02
C ALA A 102 -10.95 13.40 15.59
N ALA A 103 -10.38 14.59 15.40
CA ALA A 103 -10.11 15.11 14.06
C ALA A 103 -8.85 14.42 13.50
N LEU A 104 -8.94 13.94 12.26
CA LEU A 104 -7.84 13.37 11.49
C LEU A 104 -7.51 14.30 10.32
N PRO A 105 -6.58 15.25 10.49
CA PRO A 105 -6.03 16.00 9.39
C PRO A 105 -4.98 15.16 8.66
N PHE A 106 -5.05 15.13 7.33
CA PHE A 106 -4.05 14.47 6.49
C PHE A 106 -3.93 15.16 5.14
N GLU A 107 -2.84 14.89 4.45
CA GLU A 107 -2.58 15.44 3.13
C GLU A 107 -2.39 14.31 2.11
N VAL A 108 -2.83 14.53 0.88
CA VAL A 108 -2.60 13.59 -0.22
C VAL A 108 -1.89 14.32 -1.35
N GLU A 109 -0.71 13.83 -1.71
CA GLU A 109 0.04 14.29 -2.87
C GLU A 109 -0.32 13.41 -4.06
N LEU A 110 -1.15 13.94 -4.96
CA LEU A 110 -1.58 13.27 -6.19
C LEU A 110 -0.59 13.57 -7.31
N ALA A 111 -0.01 12.54 -7.91
CA ALA A 111 0.81 12.65 -9.11
C ALA A 111 -0.04 12.23 -10.31
N CYS A 112 -0.25 13.10 -11.31
CA CYS A 112 -1.03 12.79 -12.50
C CYS A 112 -0.26 11.88 -13.46
N ASN A 113 -0.07 10.61 -13.09
CA ASN A 113 0.55 9.57 -13.88
C ASN A 113 0.15 8.19 -13.35
N GLY A 114 0.04 7.19 -14.23
CA GLY A 114 -0.09 5.81 -13.81
C GLY A 114 1.24 5.19 -13.37
N LEU A 115 1.17 3.95 -12.90
CA LEU A 115 2.33 3.16 -12.45
C LEU A 115 3.47 3.14 -13.47
N PHE A 116 3.12 3.12 -14.75
CA PHE A 116 4.03 3.05 -15.90
C PHE A 116 4.11 4.38 -16.68
N GLY A 117 4.02 5.50 -15.98
CA GLY A 117 4.29 6.84 -16.53
C GLY A 117 3.26 7.40 -17.53
N ARG A 118 2.17 6.67 -17.77
CA ARG A 118 1.04 7.09 -18.58
C ARG A 118 -0.27 6.89 -17.81
N THR A 119 -1.29 7.66 -18.14
CA THR A 119 -2.63 7.51 -17.60
C THR A 119 -3.50 6.75 -18.61
N GLU A 120 -4.11 5.63 -18.19
CA GLU A 120 -5.02 4.85 -19.05
C GLU A 120 -6.42 5.46 -19.12
N ALA A 121 -6.79 6.22 -18.10
CA ALA A 121 -8.02 6.99 -18.00
C ALA A 121 -7.68 8.41 -17.48
N PRO A 122 -8.58 9.39 -17.60
CA PRO A 122 -8.42 10.68 -16.94
C PRO A 122 -8.18 10.50 -15.43
N VAL A 123 -7.27 11.29 -14.85
CA VAL A 123 -7.08 11.32 -13.40
C VAL A 123 -8.29 12.05 -12.81
N GLU A 124 -9.16 11.32 -12.13
CA GLU A 124 -10.42 11.81 -11.58
C GLU A 124 -10.57 11.35 -10.14
N LEU A 125 -10.92 12.25 -9.21
CA LEU A 125 -11.17 11.86 -7.82
C LEU A 125 -12.55 11.19 -7.72
N HIS A 126 -12.58 9.87 -7.63
CA HIS A 126 -13.80 9.08 -7.47
C HIS A 126 -14.12 8.77 -6.01
N ARG A 127 -13.11 8.69 -5.14
CA ARG A 127 -13.30 8.34 -3.73
C ARG A 127 -12.29 9.03 -2.81
N CYS A 128 -12.79 9.54 -1.70
CA CYS A 128 -12.03 10.02 -0.55
C CYS A 128 -12.93 9.86 0.68
N GLU A 129 -12.74 8.80 1.44
CA GLU A 129 -13.58 8.46 2.59
C GLU A 129 -12.71 7.97 3.74
N LEU A 130 -13.12 8.27 4.98
CA LEU A 130 -12.64 7.58 6.16
C LEU A 130 -13.46 6.30 6.32
N ALA A 131 -12.81 5.19 6.67
CA ALA A 131 -13.48 3.91 6.81
C ALA A 131 -12.97 3.15 8.03
N VAL A 132 -13.90 2.55 8.78
CA VAL A 132 -13.50 1.67 9.90
C VAL A 132 -13.03 0.33 9.34
N PHE A 133 -11.85 -0.12 9.72
CA PHE A 133 -11.32 -1.41 9.30
C PHE A 133 -11.91 -2.54 10.15
N ASP A 134 -12.38 -3.58 9.47
CA ASP A 134 -12.80 -4.85 10.07
C ASP A 134 -11.73 -5.93 9.83
N PRO A 135 -10.86 -6.19 10.82
CA PRO A 135 -9.79 -7.18 10.68
C PRO A 135 -10.32 -8.61 10.57
N GLN A 136 -11.50 -8.91 11.14
CA GLN A 136 -12.07 -10.25 11.06
C GLN A 136 -12.60 -10.51 9.66
N ALA A 137 -13.35 -9.56 9.09
CA ALA A 137 -13.81 -9.66 7.71
C ALA A 137 -12.65 -9.68 6.70
N TRP A 138 -11.59 -8.91 6.95
CA TRP A 138 -10.38 -8.93 6.12
C TRP A 138 -9.69 -10.30 6.17
N ARG A 139 -9.47 -10.85 7.37
CA ARG A 139 -8.82 -12.16 7.53
C ARG A 139 -9.65 -13.26 6.87
N LEU A 140 -10.95 -13.28 7.14
CA LEU A 140 -11.85 -14.27 6.57
C LEU A 140 -11.79 -14.29 5.03
N LEU A 141 -11.86 -13.11 4.40
CA LEU A 141 -11.79 -12.99 2.95
C LEU A 141 -10.50 -13.62 2.42
N HIS A 142 -9.35 -13.29 3.03
CA HIS A 142 -8.05 -13.79 2.57
C HIS A 142 -7.87 -15.28 2.86
N ASP A 143 -8.31 -15.78 4.01
CA ASP A 143 -8.28 -17.20 4.35
C ASP A 143 -9.11 -18.01 3.34
N PHE A 144 -10.35 -17.58 3.09
CA PHE A 144 -11.26 -18.26 2.16
C PHE A 144 -10.76 -18.19 0.71
N GLU A 145 -10.37 -17.00 0.23
CA GLU A 145 -9.90 -16.83 -1.16
C GLU A 145 -8.60 -17.58 -1.42
N THR A 146 -7.69 -17.66 -0.44
CA THR A 146 -6.45 -18.42 -0.55
C THR A 146 -6.73 -19.92 -0.67
N LEU A 147 -7.60 -20.46 0.18
CA LEU A 147 -7.97 -21.88 0.16
C LEU A 147 -8.76 -22.24 -1.12
N ARG A 148 -9.66 -21.36 -1.56
CA ARG A 148 -10.40 -21.50 -2.82
C ARG A 148 -9.47 -21.48 -4.03
N ALA A 149 -8.48 -20.59 -4.04
CA ALA A 149 -7.47 -20.57 -5.09
C ALA A 149 -6.63 -21.86 -5.07
N LEU A 150 -6.21 -22.33 -3.90
CA LEU A 150 -5.44 -23.56 -3.74
C LEU A 150 -6.19 -24.82 -4.24
N GLU A 151 -7.51 -24.88 -4.04
CA GLU A 151 -8.37 -25.97 -4.51
C GLU A 151 -8.25 -26.22 -6.03
N VAL A 152 -8.05 -25.16 -6.80
CA VAL A 152 -8.06 -25.21 -8.28
C VAL A 152 -6.68 -25.03 -8.91
N VAL A 153 -5.62 -24.88 -8.10
CA VAL A 153 -4.25 -24.74 -8.59
C VAL A 153 -3.78 -26.04 -9.24
N GLU A 154 -3.17 -25.93 -10.42
CA GLU A 154 -2.55 -27.08 -11.09
C GLU A 154 -1.44 -27.67 -10.19
N GLY A 155 -1.50 -28.99 -9.98
CA GLY A 155 -0.51 -29.72 -9.17
C GLY A 155 -0.88 -29.89 -7.69
N VAL A 156 -2.02 -29.37 -7.23
CA VAL A 156 -2.56 -29.75 -5.91
C VAL A 156 -2.92 -31.23 -5.89
N ASP A 157 -2.69 -31.91 -4.75
CA ASP A 157 -3.12 -33.29 -4.57
C ASP A 157 -4.65 -33.40 -4.72
N THR A 158 -5.11 -34.38 -5.50
CA THR A 158 -6.53 -34.51 -5.85
C THR A 158 -7.41 -34.85 -4.65
N SER A 159 -6.88 -35.58 -3.67
CA SER A 159 -7.61 -35.90 -2.44
C SER A 159 -7.72 -34.64 -1.58
N PHE A 160 -6.64 -33.88 -1.45
CA PHE A 160 -6.65 -32.62 -0.71
C PHE A 160 -7.55 -31.57 -1.36
N ALA A 161 -7.56 -31.45 -2.69
CA ALA A 161 -8.51 -30.58 -3.39
C ALA A 161 -9.98 -30.97 -3.11
N GLY A 162 -10.27 -32.27 -3.03
CA GLY A 162 -11.58 -32.76 -2.61
C GLY A 162 -11.96 -32.36 -1.18
N VAL A 163 -10.99 -32.43 -0.25
CA VAL A 163 -11.17 -31.95 1.15
C VAL A 163 -11.41 -30.44 1.17
N LEU A 164 -10.59 -29.65 0.47
CA LEU A 164 -10.77 -28.20 0.36
C LEU A 164 -12.17 -27.85 -0.14
N ARG A 165 -12.61 -28.46 -1.25
CA ARG A 165 -13.94 -28.23 -1.81
C ARG A 165 -15.04 -28.54 -0.79
N SER A 166 -15.01 -29.72 -0.18
CA SER A 166 -16.04 -30.16 0.76
C SER A 166 -16.10 -29.27 2.00
N GLU A 167 -14.96 -28.88 2.57
CA GLU A 167 -14.91 -28.05 3.77
C GLU A 167 -15.23 -26.58 3.46
N LEU A 168 -14.85 -26.06 2.28
CA LEU A 168 -15.26 -24.72 1.84
C LEU A 168 -16.77 -24.64 1.56
N GLU A 169 -17.39 -25.70 1.02
CA GLU A 169 -18.86 -25.79 0.90
C GLU A 169 -19.52 -25.78 2.28
N ARG A 170 -19.01 -26.60 3.21
CA ARG A 170 -19.49 -26.60 4.59
C ARG A 170 -19.30 -25.25 5.29
N PHE A 171 -18.20 -24.55 5.04
CA PHE A 171 -17.99 -23.20 5.53
C PHE A 171 -19.13 -22.27 5.08
N CYS A 172 -19.52 -22.31 3.80
CA CYS A 172 -20.62 -21.52 3.27
C CYS A 172 -21.97 -21.86 3.94
N ASP A 173 -22.19 -23.13 4.30
CA ASP A 173 -23.42 -23.55 4.99
C ASP A 173 -23.52 -23.02 6.43
N ILE A 174 -22.38 -22.92 7.13
CA ILE A 174 -22.37 -22.53 8.54
C ILE A 174 -22.07 -21.05 8.77
N TRP A 175 -21.46 -20.35 7.82
CA TRP A 175 -21.13 -18.92 7.96
C TRP A 175 -22.40 -18.05 8.02
N PRO A 176 -22.49 -17.04 8.92
CA PRO A 176 -21.50 -16.55 9.89
C PRO A 176 -21.60 -17.17 11.30
N GLY A 177 -22.13 -18.39 11.41
CA GLY A 177 -22.30 -19.14 12.65
C GLY A 177 -21.00 -19.67 13.27
N GLU A 178 -21.16 -20.32 14.43
CA GLU A 178 -20.05 -20.82 15.25
C GLU A 178 -19.23 -21.89 14.52
N GLY A 179 -17.90 -21.86 14.65
CA GLY A 179 -16.98 -22.84 14.07
C GLY A 179 -16.53 -22.57 12.64
N ALA A 180 -17.11 -21.57 11.95
CA ALA A 180 -16.77 -21.26 10.57
C ALA A 180 -15.31 -20.82 10.39
N ASN A 181 -14.82 -19.94 11.27
CA ASN A 181 -13.44 -19.46 11.22
C ASN A 181 -12.44 -20.57 11.61
N GLU A 182 -12.80 -21.39 12.60
CA GLU A 182 -11.98 -22.53 13.03
C GLU A 182 -11.81 -23.56 11.91
N LEU A 183 -12.85 -23.77 11.10
CA LEU A 183 -12.79 -24.64 9.93
C LEU A 183 -11.73 -24.16 8.93
N LEU A 184 -11.77 -22.87 8.51
CA LEU A 184 -10.77 -22.33 7.59
C LEU A 184 -9.36 -22.39 8.17
N ARG A 185 -9.20 -22.07 9.46
CA ARG A 185 -7.91 -22.16 10.14
C ARG A 185 -7.37 -23.59 10.13
N GLY A 186 -8.21 -24.59 10.37
CA GLY A 186 -7.81 -26.00 10.31
C GLY A 186 -7.31 -26.41 8.93
N LEU A 187 -7.89 -25.87 7.84
CA LEU A 187 -7.39 -26.10 6.49
C LEU A 187 -6.01 -25.46 6.27
N LEU A 188 -5.79 -24.24 6.76
CA LEU A 188 -4.51 -23.53 6.64
C LEU A 188 -3.36 -24.13 7.47
N GLU A 189 -3.69 -24.93 8.50
CA GLU A 189 -2.70 -25.65 9.31
C GLU A 189 -2.11 -26.88 8.59
N HIS A 190 -2.68 -27.32 7.47
CA HIS A 190 -2.12 -28.41 6.68
C HIS A 190 -0.73 -28.05 6.17
N ARG A 191 0.20 -29.01 6.29
CA ARG A 191 1.60 -28.87 5.89
C ARG A 191 1.94 -29.96 4.90
N ASN A 192 2.84 -29.65 3.97
CA ASN A 192 3.44 -30.65 3.11
C ASN A 192 4.25 -31.66 3.93
N GLY A 193 4.51 -32.83 3.33
CA GLY A 193 5.36 -33.85 3.93
C GLY A 193 6.81 -33.37 4.13
N THR A 194 7.56 -34.09 4.97
CA THR A 194 8.93 -33.72 5.39
C THR A 194 9.99 -33.79 4.29
N HIS A 195 9.66 -34.34 3.12
CA HIS A 195 10.56 -34.48 1.97
C HIS A 195 10.18 -33.58 0.78
N SER A 196 9.29 -32.61 1.01
CA SER A 196 8.92 -31.61 0.00
C SER A 196 9.96 -30.49 -0.09
N HIS A 197 9.99 -29.80 -1.23
CA HIS A 197 10.83 -28.61 -1.42
C HIS A 197 10.44 -27.49 -0.44
N GLU A 198 11.45 -26.76 0.03
CA GLU A 198 11.25 -25.52 0.79
C GLU A 198 11.15 -24.35 -0.20
N VAL A 199 10.12 -23.52 -0.04
CA VAL A 199 9.91 -22.30 -0.83
C VAL A 199 10.11 -21.12 0.09
N ALA A 200 11.09 -20.27 -0.22
CA ALA A 200 11.30 -18.99 0.44
C ALA A 200 10.65 -17.87 -0.38
N ALA A 201 9.92 -16.97 0.30
CA ALA A 201 9.34 -15.79 -0.30
C ALA A 201 9.98 -14.53 0.28
N ILE A 202 10.36 -13.59 -0.58
CA ILE A 202 10.95 -12.30 -0.22
C ILE A 202 10.18 -11.22 -0.99
N GLY A 203 9.75 -10.18 -0.30
CA GLY A 203 9.16 -9.01 -0.95
C GLY A 203 10.22 -8.26 -1.74
N HIS A 204 9.88 -7.84 -2.95
CA HIS A 204 10.76 -7.08 -3.82
C HIS A 204 9.97 -5.98 -4.53
N ALA A 205 10.57 -4.80 -4.67
CA ALA A 205 10.01 -3.72 -5.46
C ALA A 205 11.04 -3.28 -6.49
N HIS A 206 10.90 -3.81 -7.70
CA HIS A 206 11.67 -3.32 -8.84
C HIS A 206 11.21 -1.91 -9.19
N LEU A 207 12.15 -0.97 -9.23
CA LEU A 207 11.90 0.41 -9.64
C LEU A 207 12.93 0.83 -10.67
N ASP A 208 12.49 1.01 -11.92
CA ASP A 208 13.39 1.56 -12.93
C ASP A 208 13.82 2.99 -12.55
N THR A 209 15.14 3.20 -12.50
CA THR A 209 15.71 4.50 -12.13
C THR A 209 15.26 5.59 -13.11
N ALA A 210 15.20 5.28 -14.41
CA ALA A 210 14.55 6.12 -15.42
C ALA A 210 14.04 5.22 -16.56
N TRP A 211 12.74 5.28 -16.85
CA TRP A 211 12.14 4.51 -17.94
C TRP A 211 11.02 5.31 -18.62
N LEU A 212 9.77 5.06 -18.25
CA LEU A 212 8.60 5.79 -18.77
C LEU A 212 8.31 7.08 -17.98
N TRP A 213 9.18 7.45 -17.06
CA TRP A 213 9.09 8.64 -16.21
C TRP A 213 10.49 9.27 -16.02
N PRO A 214 10.56 10.58 -15.73
CA PRO A 214 11.83 11.25 -15.45
C PRO A 214 12.39 10.87 -14.07
N LEU A 215 13.69 11.07 -13.87
CA LEU A 215 14.38 10.84 -12.58
C LEU A 215 13.66 11.52 -11.40
N ALA A 216 13.15 12.73 -11.61
CA ALA A 216 12.38 13.48 -10.61
C ALA A 216 11.18 12.68 -10.06
N GLU A 217 10.55 11.84 -10.88
CA GLU A 217 9.45 10.97 -10.43
C GLU A 217 9.97 9.71 -9.74
N SER A 218 11.14 9.19 -10.13
CA SER A 218 11.80 8.07 -9.44
C SER A 218 12.13 8.40 -7.99
N HIS A 219 12.52 9.64 -7.69
CA HIS A 219 12.69 10.11 -6.31
C HIS A 219 11.40 9.92 -5.48
N ARG A 220 10.26 10.39 -6.01
CA ARG A 220 8.94 10.28 -5.34
C ARG A 220 8.46 8.83 -5.26
N LYS A 221 8.72 8.02 -6.29
CA LYS A 221 8.42 6.57 -6.30
C LYS A 221 9.27 5.82 -5.27
N ALA A 222 10.56 6.16 -5.12
CA ALA A 222 11.40 5.55 -4.09
C ALA A 222 10.88 5.86 -2.68
N VAL A 223 10.52 7.13 -2.42
CA VAL A 223 9.93 7.54 -1.12
C VAL A 223 8.65 6.78 -0.82
N ARG A 224 7.67 6.74 -1.74
CA ARG A 224 6.39 6.05 -1.49
C ARG A 224 6.58 4.55 -1.30
N THR A 225 7.47 3.94 -2.09
CA THR A 225 7.78 2.52 -1.99
C THR A 225 8.40 2.20 -0.64
N PHE A 226 9.53 2.83 -0.27
CA PHE A 226 10.21 2.49 0.98
C PHE A 226 9.40 2.82 2.22
N THR A 227 8.64 3.92 2.21
CA THR A 227 7.73 4.23 3.31
C THR A 227 6.69 3.12 3.51
N THR A 228 6.09 2.65 2.42
CA THR A 228 5.09 1.57 2.47
C THR A 228 5.72 0.26 2.93
N GLN A 229 6.90 -0.08 2.40
CA GLN A 229 7.63 -1.30 2.78
C GLN A 229 8.06 -1.30 4.25
N LEU A 230 8.50 -0.15 4.77
CA LEU A 230 8.83 -0.01 6.20
C LEU A 230 7.61 -0.22 7.09
N ARG A 231 6.43 0.29 6.69
CA ARG A 231 5.20 -0.01 7.44
C ARG A 231 4.93 -1.52 7.45
N TYR A 232 5.02 -2.20 6.31
CA TYR A 232 4.82 -3.65 6.27
C TYR A 232 5.84 -4.41 7.13
N LEU A 233 7.09 -3.96 7.20
CA LEU A 233 8.10 -4.52 8.09
C LEU A 233 7.78 -4.32 9.59
N GLU A 234 7.03 -3.28 9.93
CA GLU A 234 6.54 -3.03 11.30
C GLU A 234 5.29 -3.86 11.61
N GLU A 235 4.39 -4.01 10.64
CA GLU A 235 3.11 -4.72 10.78
C GLU A 235 3.27 -6.26 10.75
N TYR A 236 4.19 -6.78 9.92
CA TYR A 236 4.40 -8.21 9.70
C TYR A 236 5.84 -8.61 10.07
N PRO A 237 6.10 -9.12 11.30
CA PRO A 237 7.45 -9.42 11.79
C PRO A 237 8.24 -10.46 10.96
N GLU A 238 7.54 -11.35 10.28
CA GLU A 238 8.08 -12.36 9.38
C GLU A 238 8.44 -11.81 8.00
N TYR A 239 7.91 -10.64 7.62
CA TYR A 239 8.15 -10.05 6.32
C TYR A 239 9.61 -9.67 6.14
N ARG A 240 10.15 -9.97 4.95
CA ARG A 240 11.48 -9.54 4.50
C ARG A 240 11.33 -8.82 3.18
N PHE A 241 12.01 -7.69 3.05
CA PHE A 241 12.01 -6.88 1.84
C PHE A 241 13.43 -6.76 1.28
N ALA A 242 13.61 -7.03 0.00
CA ALA A 242 14.86 -6.85 -0.71
C ALA A 242 14.75 -5.73 -1.76
N CYS A 243 15.82 -4.95 -1.91
CA CYS A 243 15.93 -3.92 -2.94
C CYS A 243 17.39 -3.75 -3.38
N SER A 244 17.60 -3.52 -4.67
CA SER A 244 18.90 -3.65 -5.33
C SER A 244 19.67 -2.33 -5.46
N GLN A 245 19.08 -1.30 -6.06
CA GLN A 245 19.84 -0.16 -6.59
C GLN A 245 20.35 0.78 -5.49
N ALA A 246 21.67 0.93 -5.35
CA ALA A 246 22.25 1.80 -4.34
C ALA A 246 21.95 3.30 -4.55
N VAL A 247 21.71 3.72 -5.79
CA VAL A 247 21.35 5.11 -6.11
C VAL A 247 20.05 5.54 -5.39
N HIS A 248 19.08 4.64 -5.24
CA HIS A 248 17.83 4.95 -4.53
C HIS A 248 18.10 5.19 -3.05
N TYR A 249 18.98 4.41 -2.42
CA TYR A 249 19.40 4.66 -1.03
C TYR A 249 20.13 5.99 -0.87
N ALA A 250 21.01 6.33 -1.81
CA ALA A 250 21.74 7.59 -1.79
C ALA A 250 20.78 8.80 -1.83
N TRP A 251 19.78 8.76 -2.71
CA TRP A 251 18.76 9.81 -2.79
C TRP A 251 17.94 9.93 -1.51
N ILE A 252 17.54 8.82 -0.91
CA ILE A 252 16.75 8.83 0.33
C ILE A 252 17.60 9.34 1.50
N LYS A 253 18.86 8.95 1.59
CA LYS A 253 19.80 9.47 2.59
C LYS A 253 19.97 10.98 2.51
N GLU A 254 20.03 11.53 1.30
CA GLU A 254 20.21 12.96 1.07
C GLU A 254 18.93 13.75 1.33
N GLN A 255 17.80 13.28 0.79
CA GLN A 255 16.55 14.05 0.75
C GLN A 255 15.65 13.81 1.96
N ARG A 256 15.71 12.59 2.54
CA ARG A 256 14.78 12.08 3.58
C ARG A 256 15.56 11.35 4.69
N PRO A 257 16.41 12.08 5.46
CA PRO A 257 17.27 11.48 6.48
C PRO A 257 16.50 10.69 7.57
N GLU A 258 15.27 11.07 7.86
CA GLU A 258 14.37 10.36 8.77
C GLU A 258 13.95 8.99 8.22
N LEU A 259 13.65 8.90 6.92
CA LEU A 259 13.33 7.64 6.26
C LEU A 259 14.57 6.75 6.17
N TRP A 260 15.73 7.35 5.89
CA TRP A 260 17.01 6.67 5.90
C TRP A 260 17.34 6.04 7.26
N GLY A 261 17.07 6.74 8.36
CA GLY A 261 17.21 6.21 9.72
C GLY A 261 16.42 4.92 9.91
N ARG A 262 15.12 4.93 9.57
CA ARG A 262 14.25 3.75 9.64
C ARG A 262 14.71 2.59 8.75
N ILE A 263 15.17 2.89 7.52
CA ILE A 263 15.75 1.86 6.63
C ILE A 263 16.95 1.19 7.32
N ARG A 264 17.88 1.98 7.87
CA ARG A 264 19.06 1.43 8.56
C ARG A 264 18.70 0.52 9.73
N GLU A 265 17.74 0.92 10.55
CA GLU A 265 17.26 0.08 11.67
C GLU A 265 16.75 -1.27 11.17
N GLN A 266 15.97 -1.29 10.08
CA GLN A 266 15.45 -2.53 9.50
C GLN A 266 16.53 -3.36 8.80
N VAL A 267 17.59 -2.74 8.28
CA VAL A 267 18.78 -3.43 7.74
C VAL A 267 19.55 -4.10 8.88
N GLU A 268 19.82 -3.39 9.97
CA GLU A 268 20.50 -3.92 11.16
C GLU A 268 19.67 -5.06 11.79
N ALA A 269 18.34 -4.99 11.72
CA ALA A 269 17.44 -6.07 12.14
C ALA A 269 17.34 -7.25 11.14
N GLY A 270 18.01 -7.19 9.98
CA GLY A 270 17.99 -8.24 8.97
C GLY A 270 16.63 -8.42 8.27
N ARG A 271 15.80 -7.38 8.25
CA ARG A 271 14.46 -7.41 7.66
C ARG A 271 14.35 -6.64 6.35
N PHE A 272 15.10 -5.55 6.23
CA PHE A 272 15.36 -4.88 4.96
C PHE A 272 16.71 -5.38 4.44
N VAL A 273 16.76 -6.00 3.27
CA VAL A 273 17.94 -6.68 2.73
C VAL A 273 18.43 -5.96 1.48
N PRO A 274 19.51 -5.17 1.55
CA PRO A 274 20.15 -4.62 0.37
C PRO A 274 20.74 -5.78 -0.46
N VAL A 275 20.39 -5.85 -1.74
CA VAL A 275 20.85 -6.90 -2.68
C VAL A 275 21.51 -6.27 -3.91
N GLY A 276 22.01 -7.08 -4.84
CA GLY A 276 22.63 -6.63 -6.09
C GLY A 276 24.06 -6.13 -5.92
N GLY A 277 24.27 -5.15 -5.03
CA GLY A 277 25.60 -4.59 -4.74
C GLY A 277 26.14 -3.61 -5.79
N SER A 278 25.28 -3.15 -6.71
CA SER A 278 25.59 -2.20 -7.78
C SER A 278 24.94 -0.84 -7.57
N TRP A 279 25.46 0.20 -8.23
CA TRP A 279 24.90 1.56 -8.12
C TRP A 279 23.48 1.66 -8.69
N VAL A 280 23.27 1.04 -9.85
CA VAL A 280 22.00 0.82 -10.53
C VAL A 280 21.89 -0.66 -10.90
N GLU A 281 20.83 -1.10 -11.58
CA GLU A 281 20.81 -2.38 -12.31
C GLU A 281 21.23 -2.13 -13.76
N PRO A 282 22.53 -2.16 -14.10
CA PRO A 282 22.99 -1.80 -15.44
C PRO A 282 22.70 -2.92 -16.45
N ASP A 283 22.59 -2.54 -17.72
CA ASP A 283 22.81 -3.51 -18.79
C ASP A 283 24.24 -4.05 -18.71
N CYS A 284 24.41 -5.37 -18.89
CA CYS A 284 25.71 -6.03 -18.77
C CYS A 284 26.48 -6.15 -20.10
N ASN A 285 25.98 -5.59 -21.20
CA ASN A 285 26.57 -5.72 -22.53
C ASN A 285 27.24 -4.44 -23.03
N LEU A 286 26.60 -3.29 -22.79
CA LEU A 286 27.03 -1.99 -23.30
C LEU A 286 28.19 -1.33 -22.53
N PRO A 287 28.19 -1.29 -21.19
CA PRO A 287 29.25 -0.60 -20.46
C PRO A 287 30.56 -1.41 -20.46
N SER A 288 31.69 -0.70 -20.39
CA SER A 288 32.99 -1.34 -20.13
C SER A 288 33.07 -1.84 -18.68
N GLY A 289 33.90 -2.86 -18.44
CA GLY A 289 34.22 -3.37 -17.11
C GLY A 289 35.18 -2.49 -16.30
#